data_AF-A0A969WRC3-F1
#
_entry.id   AF-A0A969WRC3-F1
#
_cell.length_a   1.000
_cell.length_b   1.000
_cell.length_c   1.000
_cell.angle_alpha   90.00
_cell.angle_beta   90.00
_cell.angle_gamma   90.00
#
_symmetry.space_group_name_H-M   'P 1'
#
loop_
_entity.id
_entity.type
_entity.pdbx_description
1 polymer ?
#
loop_
_entity_poly.entity_id
_entity_poly.type
_entity_poly.pdbx_seq_one_letter_code
_entity_poly.pdbx_strand_id
1 'polypeptide(L)' 'MKFEGGIYNDDGTKVDENLIPVPNLCIVCKKHETNNFMEDILCKLNRNVQRDDLDKFDCASFEKI' A
#
# COMPACT_ATOMS: atom_id res chain seq x y z
N MET A 1 -22.02 -10.12 -15.38
CA MET A 1 -21.73 -9.64 -14.01
C MET A 1 -20.27 -9.20 -14.00
N LYS A 2 -20.00 -7.89 -14.02
CA LYS A 2 -18.64 -7.38 -13.84
C LYS A 2 -18.34 -7.45 -12.35
N PHE A 3 -17.37 -8.27 -11.96
CA PHE A 3 -16.78 -8.16 -10.64
C PHE A 3 -15.83 -6.97 -10.68
N GLU A 4 -16.23 -5.84 -10.10
CA GLU A 4 -15.31 -4.73 -9.87
C GLU A 4 -14.50 -5.02 -8.60
N GLY A 5 -13.39 -5.72 -8.77
CA GLY A 5 -12.40 -5.91 -7.71
C GLY A 5 -11.78 -4.58 -7.28
N GLY A 6 -11.14 -4.58 -6.11
CA GLY A 6 -10.42 -3.41 -5.58
C GLY A 6 -10.15 -3.50 -4.08
N ILE A 7 -9.46 -2.49 -3.57
CA ILE A 7 -9.27 -2.28 -2.13
C ILE A 7 -10.45 -1.45 -1.61
N TYR A 8 -11.00 -1.85 -0.47
CA TYR A 8 -12.10 -1.17 0.20
C TYR A 8 -11.72 -0.94 1.67
N ASN A 9 -12.15 0.19 2.23
CA ASN A 9 -12.07 0.41 3.66
C ASN A 9 -13.14 -0.44 4.37
N ASP A 10 -13.03 -0.57 5.69
CA ASP A 10 -13.97 -1.36 6.50
C ASP A 10 -15.41 -0.84 6.47
N ASP A 11 -15.62 0.43 6.07
CA ASP A 11 -16.94 1.04 5.87
C ASP A 11 -17.55 0.75 4.49
N GLY A 12 -16.84 0.01 3.63
CA GLY A 12 -17.25 -0.32 2.27
C GLY A 12 -16.89 0.75 1.23
N THR A 13 -16.27 1.86 1.60
CA THR A 13 -15.80 2.88 0.67
C THR A 13 -14.63 2.34 -0.15
N LYS A 14 -14.72 2.44 -1.48
CA LYS A 14 -13.64 2.05 -2.39
C LYS A 14 -12.44 2.98 -2.22
N VAL A 15 -11.25 2.39 -2.09
CA VAL A 15 -10.00 3.15 -2.02
C VAL A 15 -9.56 3.54 -3.43
N ASP A 16 -9.27 4.82 -3.64
CA ASP A 16 -8.55 5.25 -4.84
C ASP A 16 -7.05 5.01 -4.61
N GLU A 17 -6.53 3.98 -5.25
CA GLU A 17 -5.14 3.56 -5.10
C GLU A 17 -4.14 4.62 -5.56
N ASN A 18 -4.55 5.55 -6.45
CA ASN A 18 -3.70 6.64 -6.93
C ASN A 18 -3.53 7.74 -5.88
N LEU A 19 -4.41 7.79 -4.88
CA LEU A 19 -4.34 8.75 -3.78
C LEU A 19 -3.60 8.18 -2.56
N ILE A 20 -3.15 6.93 -2.60
CA ILE A 20 -2.34 6.35 -1.53
C ILE A 20 -0.90 6.87 -1.68
N PRO A 21 -0.41 7.73 -0.76
CA PRO A 21 0.93 8.27 -0.83
C PRO A 21 1.98 7.15 -0.73
N VAL A 22 3.16 7.39 -1.31
CA VAL A 22 4.32 6.50 -1.20
C VAL A 22 5.25 7.06 -0.12
N PRO A 23 5.36 6.41 1.06
CA PRO A 23 6.28 6.85 2.10
C PRO A 23 7.74 6.75 1.66
N ASN A 24 8.60 7.63 2.16
CA ASN A 24 10.04 7.62 1.85
C ASN A 24 10.71 6.27 2.18
N LEU A 25 10.26 5.59 3.23
CA LEU A 25 10.75 4.25 3.60
C LEU A 25 10.51 3.22 2.49
N CYS A 26 9.39 3.33 1.75
CA CYS A 26 9.09 2.42 0.64
C CYS A 26 10.03 2.63 -0.54
N ILE A 27 10.41 3.87 -0.87
CA ILE A 27 11.25 4.18 -2.04
C ILE A 27 12.61 3.44 -1.98
N VAL A 28 13.12 3.20 -0.77
CA VAL A 28 14.41 2.52 -0.53
C VAL A 28 14.27 1.04 -0.16
N CYS A 29 13.08 0.46 -0.34
CA CYS A 29 12.80 -0.94 -0.04
C CYS A 29 13.01 -1.84 -1.26
N LYS A 30 13.66 -3.00 -1.10
CA LYS A 30 13.83 -4.02 -2.15
C LYS A 30 12.53 -4.55 -2.72
N LYS A 31 11.46 -4.51 -1.92
CA LYS A 31 10.14 -5.02 -2.27
C LYS A 31 9.25 -3.97 -2.94
N HIS A 32 9.74 -2.74 -3.09
CA HIS A 32 9.02 -1.69 -3.79
C HIS A 32 9.01 -1.96 -5.29
N GLU A 33 7.82 -1.90 -5.91
CA GLU A 33 7.62 -2.07 -7.36
C GLU A 33 8.16 -3.40 -7.92
N THR A 34 8.05 -4.48 -7.14
CA THR A 34 8.32 -5.82 -7.66
C THR A 34 7.17 -6.28 -8.55
N ASN A 35 7.43 -7.14 -9.53
CA ASN A 35 6.37 -7.80 -10.33
C ASN A 35 5.56 -8.85 -9.52
N ASN A 36 5.57 -8.78 -8.20
CA ASN A 36 4.83 -9.66 -7.32
C ASN A 36 3.49 -9.03 -6.94
N PHE A 37 2.44 -9.48 -7.62
CA PHE A 37 1.06 -9.02 -7.40
C PHE A 37 0.62 -9.05 -5.94
N MET A 38 1.00 -10.08 -5.18
CA MET A 38 0.61 -10.18 -3.77
C MET A 38 1.33 -9.14 -2.91
N GLU A 39 2.62 -8.90 -3.19
CA GLU A 39 3.41 -7.89 -2.48
C GLU A 39 2.89 -6.48 -2.76
N ASP A 40 2.51 -6.20 -4.02
CA ASP A 40 1.91 -4.92 -4.41
C ASP A 40 0.61 -4.64 -3.64
N ILE A 41 -0.25 -5.65 -3.49
CA ILE A 41 -1.47 -5.53 -2.70
C ILE A 41 -1.13 -5.24 -1.23
N LEU A 42 -0.21 -5.99 -0.63
CA LEU A 42 0.16 -5.82 0.78
C LEU A 42 0.78 -4.44 1.04
N CYS A 43 1.64 -3.96 0.13
CA CYS A 43 2.19 -2.61 0.19
C CYS A 43 1.09 -1.56 0.14
N LYS A 44 0.15 -1.68 -0.81
CA LYS A 44 -0.98 -0.74 -0.93
C LYS A 44 -1.86 -0.74 0.30
N LEU A 45 -2.18 -1.90 0.86
CA LEU A 45 -2.97 -2.03 2.08
C LEU A 45 -2.28 -1.38 3.28
N ASN A 46 -0.99 -1.67 3.50
CA ASN A 46 -0.24 -1.11 4.62
C ASN A 46 -0.14 0.42 4.53
N ARG A 47 0.16 0.95 3.33
CA ARG A 47 0.19 2.40 3.09
C ARG A 47 -1.19 3.04 3.29
N ASN A 48 -2.27 2.40 2.84
CA ASN A 48 -3.62 2.93 3.00
C ASN A 48 -4.02 3.09 4.47
N VAL A 49 -3.71 2.09 5.31
CA VAL A 49 -4.02 2.11 6.75
C VAL A 49 -3.24 3.22 7.47
N GLN A 50 -2.02 3.53 7.01
CA GLN A 50 -1.14 4.52 7.64
C GLN A 50 -1.07 5.86 6.87
N ARG A 51 -1.96 6.09 5.90
CA ARG A 51 -1.84 7.20 4.92
C ARG A 51 -1.87 8.60 5.54
N ASP A 52 -2.47 8.73 6.73
CA ASP A 52 -2.64 10.01 7.43
C ASP A 52 -1.50 10.31 8.44
N ASP A 53 -0.55 9.37 8.65
CA ASP A 53 0.56 9.51 9.61
C ASP A 53 1.92 9.13 8.97
N LEU A 54 2.23 9.76 7.84
CA LEU A 54 3.41 9.41 7.02
C LEU A 54 4.74 9.57 7.75
N ASP A 55 4.83 10.52 8.69
CA ASP A 55 6.04 10.74 9.50
C ASP A 55 6.29 9.60 10.49
N LYS A 56 5.27 8.79 10.80
CA LYS A 56 5.36 7.60 11.66
C LYS A 56 5.15 6.29 10.89
N PHE A 57 5.20 6.34 9.56
CA PHE A 57 5.01 5.14 8.75
C PHE A 57 6.02 4.06 9.12
N ASP A 58 5.52 2.86 9.44
CA ASP A 58 6.33 1.71 9.77
C ASP A 58 5.93 0.48 8.92
N CYS A 59 6.89 -0.38 8.63
CA CYS A 59 6.70 -1.59 7.86
C CYS A 59 7.63 -2.70 8.36
N ALA A 60 7.06 -3.68 9.07
CA ALA A 60 7.81 -4.83 9.59
C ALA A 60 8.45 -5.71 8.49
N SER A 61 7.96 -5.61 7.24
CA SER A 61 8.49 -6.33 6.08
C SER A 61 9.56 -5.56 5.32
N PHE A 62 9.96 -4.36 5.78
CA PHE A 62 10.95 -3.51 5.13
C PHE A 62 12.31 -4.20 5.00
N GLU A 63 12.89 -4.10 3.80
CA GLU A 63 14.24 -4.57 3.52
C GLU A 63 14.94 -3.53 2.64
N LYS A 64 16.02 -2.92 3.14
CA LYS A 64 16.75 -1.88 2.40
C LYS A 64 17.44 -2.46 1.16
N ILE A 65 17.40 -1.73 0.04
CA ILE A 65 18.14 -2.04 -1.21
C ILE A 65 19.64 -2.26 -0.99
#